data_AF-A0A8H6RZW0-F1
#
_entry.id   AF-A0A8H6RZW0-F1
#
_cell.length_a   1.000
_cell.length_b   1.000
_cell.length_c   1.000
_cell.angle_alpha   90.00
_cell.angle_beta   90.00
_cell.angle_gamma   90.00
#
_symmetry.space_group_name_H-M   'P 1'
#
loop_
_entity.id
_entity.type
_entity.pdbx_description
1 polymer ?
#
loop_
_entity_poly.entity_id
_entity_poly.type
_entity_poly.pdbx_seq_one_letter_code
_entity_poly.pdbx_strand_id
1 'polypeptide(L)'
;MVNPDGYNGHDNGVPPENLSDLLQDFAIDNILLARRCEILAEKYDYRIKLSTLKNLNKHFKIASARRPPPAHIARSLIAKQMAENPTGTNGPNTIQKRVALLDGVPLARGFVRDAMCTLDPAGPSRRFPVKRSRKPRTALTDVAVFLRNTS
;
A
#
# COMPACT_ATOMS: atom_id res chain seq x y z
N MET A 1 -15.61 -44.42 -6.21
CA MET A 1 -16.37 -43.50 -7.07
C MET A 1 -15.42 -42.41 -7.52
N VAL A 2 -15.04 -42.42 -8.80
CA VAL A 2 -14.13 -41.46 -9.42
C VAL A 2 -15.01 -40.52 -10.24
N ASN A 3 -14.91 -39.21 -10.03
CA ASN A 3 -15.72 -38.23 -10.74
C ASN A 3 -15.21 -38.14 -12.21
N PRO A 4 -15.95 -38.63 -13.21
CA PRO A 4 -15.45 -38.79 -14.58
C PRO A 4 -15.51 -37.50 -15.40
N ASP A 5 -16.19 -36.47 -14.91
CA ASP A 5 -16.44 -35.26 -15.69
C ASP A 5 -15.36 -34.18 -15.57
N GLY A 6 -14.38 -34.31 -14.66
CA GLY A 6 -13.18 -33.47 -14.65
C GLY A 6 -13.38 -31.94 -14.64
N TYR A 7 -14.60 -31.41 -14.41
CA TYR A 7 -14.88 -29.97 -14.44
C TYR A 7 -14.53 -29.32 -13.09
N ASN A 8 -13.23 -29.10 -12.85
CA ASN A 8 -12.74 -28.19 -11.81
C ASN A 8 -12.30 -26.83 -12.38
N GLY A 9 -12.71 -26.48 -13.59
CA GLY A 9 -12.32 -25.25 -14.27
C GLY A 9 -13.50 -24.30 -14.42
N HIS A 10 -13.69 -23.38 -13.49
CA HIS A 10 -14.31 -22.11 -13.89
C HIS A 10 -13.35 -21.44 -14.87
N ASP A 11 -13.86 -21.03 -16.03
CA ASP A 11 -13.11 -20.19 -16.94
C ASP A 11 -12.80 -18.86 -16.22
N ASN A 12 -11.53 -18.62 -15.96
CA ASN A 12 -11.05 -17.41 -15.29
C ASN A 12 -10.69 -16.32 -16.31
N GLY A 13 -10.91 -16.56 -17.60
CA GLY A 13 -10.36 -15.76 -18.69
C GLY A 13 -8.89 -16.04 -18.95
N VAL A 14 -8.31 -15.33 -19.91
CA VAL A 14 -6.90 -15.41 -20.25
C VAL A 14 -6.09 -14.52 -19.30
N PRO A 15 -5.07 -15.05 -18.61
CA PRO A 15 -4.21 -14.22 -17.78
C PRO A 15 -3.45 -13.19 -18.64
N PRO A 16 -3.32 -11.93 -18.20
CA PRO A 16 -2.53 -10.94 -18.92
C PRO A 16 -1.06 -11.38 -18.98
N GLU A 17 -0.37 -11.13 -20.10
CA GLU A 17 1.03 -11.58 -20.32
C GLU A 17 1.99 -11.05 -19.24
N ASN A 18 1.75 -9.82 -18.79
CA ASN A 18 2.52 -9.08 -17.80
C ASN A 18 1.86 -9.11 -16.41
N LEU A 19 1.18 -10.22 -16.07
CA LEU A 19 0.50 -10.41 -14.78
C LEU A 19 1.44 -10.23 -13.57
N SER A 20 2.69 -10.71 -13.65
CA SER A 20 3.66 -10.56 -12.55
C SER A 20 3.89 -9.10 -12.18
N ASP A 21 4.09 -8.27 -13.19
CA ASP A 21 4.46 -6.87 -13.04
C ASP A 21 3.27 -6.06 -12.53
N LEU A 22 2.08 -6.33 -13.08
CA LEU A 22 0.83 -5.75 -12.58
C LEU A 22 0.59 -6.06 -11.10
N LEU A 23 0.84 -7.31 -10.68
CA LEU A 23 0.66 -7.71 -9.28
C LEU A 23 1.69 -7.05 -8.35
N GLN A 24 2.90 -6.80 -8.86
CA GLN A 24 3.95 -6.08 -8.16
C GLN A 24 3.59 -4.60 -8.00
N ASP A 25 3.13 -3.94 -9.06
CA ASP A 25 2.66 -2.56 -9.03
C ASP A 25 1.52 -2.38 -8.03
N PHE A 26 0.52 -3.28 -8.07
CA PHE A 26 -0.56 -3.28 -7.08
C PHE A 26 -0.07 -3.46 -5.64
N ALA A 27 1.06 -4.13 -5.43
CA ALA A 27 1.68 -4.27 -4.12
C ALA A 27 2.41 -3.00 -3.67
N ILE A 28 3.11 -2.33 -4.58
CA ILE A 28 3.74 -1.03 -4.34
C ILE A 28 2.68 0.01 -3.96
N ASP A 29 1.57 0.03 -4.69
CA ASP A 29 0.43 0.92 -4.44
C ASP A 29 -0.41 0.54 -3.22
N ASN A 30 -0.08 -0.56 -2.53
CA ASN A 30 -0.82 -1.09 -1.38
C ASN A 30 -2.31 -1.35 -1.68
N ILE A 31 -2.65 -1.73 -2.91
CA ILE A 31 -4.02 -2.08 -3.29
C ILE A 31 -4.43 -3.37 -2.58
N LEU A 32 -5.60 -3.35 -1.93
CA LEU A 32 -6.19 -4.49 -1.24
C LEU A 32 -6.45 -5.65 -2.23
N LEU A 33 -6.27 -6.89 -1.78
CA LEU A 33 -6.43 -8.08 -2.63
C LEU A 33 -7.82 -8.17 -3.30
N ALA A 34 -8.89 -7.79 -2.59
CA ALA A 34 -10.24 -7.77 -3.15
C ALA A 34 -10.34 -6.79 -4.32
N ARG A 35 -9.81 -5.57 -4.14
CA ARG A 35 -9.77 -4.57 -5.20
C ARG A 35 -8.89 -4.98 -6.38
N ARG A 36 -7.82 -5.75 -6.16
CA ARG A 36 -7.03 -6.30 -7.27
C ARG A 36 -7.83 -7.27 -8.13
N CYS A 37 -8.63 -8.16 -7.51
CA CYS A 37 -9.52 -9.05 -8.25
C CYS A 37 -10.52 -8.26 -9.10
N GLU A 38 -11.11 -7.19 -8.54
CA GLU A 38 -12.00 -6.29 -9.29
C GLU A 38 -11.29 -5.62 -10.46
N ILE A 39 -10.09 -5.06 -10.25
CA ILE A 39 -9.31 -4.41 -11.32
C ILE A 39 -8.93 -5.42 -12.42
N LEU A 40 -8.55 -6.65 -12.04
CA LEU A 40 -8.22 -7.70 -13.01
C LEU A 40 -9.44 -8.11 -13.84
N ALA A 41 -10.63 -8.18 -13.23
CA ALA A 41 -11.88 -8.45 -13.93
C ALA A 41 -12.31 -7.27 -14.82
N GLU A 42 -12.23 -6.03 -14.32
CA GLU A 42 -12.69 -4.83 -15.03
C GLU A 42 -11.79 -4.46 -16.22
N LYS A 43 -10.47 -4.53 -16.06
CA LYS A 43 -9.52 -4.02 -17.06
C LYS A 43 -8.91 -5.08 -17.97
N TYR A 44 -8.84 -6.33 -17.51
CA TYR A 44 -8.15 -7.41 -18.21
C TYR A 44 -9.05 -8.63 -18.46
N ASP A 45 -10.35 -8.53 -18.14
CA ASP A 45 -11.33 -9.62 -18.16
C ASP A 45 -10.84 -10.92 -17.49
N TYR A 46 -9.91 -10.78 -16.52
CA TYR A 46 -9.30 -11.89 -15.81
C TYR A 46 -9.95 -12.06 -14.44
N ARG A 47 -10.95 -12.95 -14.37
CA ARG A 47 -11.84 -13.12 -13.22
C ARG A 47 -11.35 -14.23 -12.31
N ILE A 48 -10.60 -13.85 -11.28
CA ILE A 48 -10.05 -14.80 -10.31
C ILE A 48 -10.56 -14.58 -8.89
N LYS A 49 -10.67 -15.67 -8.13
CA LYS A 49 -10.97 -15.65 -6.69
C LYS A 49 -9.74 -15.22 -5.88
N LEU A 50 -9.99 -14.72 -4.66
CA LEU A 50 -8.94 -14.32 -3.71
C LEU A 50 -7.93 -15.43 -3.40
N SER A 51 -8.35 -16.69 -3.36
CA SER A 51 -7.46 -17.83 -3.15
C SER A 51 -6.45 -17.98 -4.29
N THR A 52 -6.92 -17.91 -5.53
CA THR A 52 -6.09 -17.92 -6.73
C THR A 52 -5.11 -16.76 -6.74
N LEU A 53 -5.59 -15.54 -6.44
CA LEU A 53 -4.72 -14.36 -6.33
C LEU A 53 -3.62 -14.53 -5.27
N LYS A 54 -3.92 -15.12 -4.10
CA LYS A 54 -2.92 -15.41 -3.08
C LYS A 54 -1.88 -16.43 -3.57
N ASN A 55 -2.31 -17.45 -4.32
CA ASN A 55 -1.40 -18.43 -4.91
C ASN A 55 -0.50 -17.80 -5.97
N LEU A 56 -1.04 -16.95 -6.83
CA LEU A 56 -0.27 -16.19 -7.84
C LEU A 56 0.75 -15.26 -7.16
N ASN A 57 0.34 -14.51 -6.14
CA ASN A 57 1.26 -13.67 -5.37
C ASN A 57 2.40 -14.49 -4.73
N LYS A 58 2.10 -15.70 -4.24
CA LYS A 58 3.13 -16.61 -3.70
C LYS A 58 4.06 -17.12 -4.80
N HIS A 59 3.49 -17.49 -5.96
CA HIS A 59 4.23 -18.01 -7.11
C HIS A 59 5.21 -16.98 -7.66
N PHE A 60 4.73 -15.75 -7.90
CA PHE A 60 5.56 -14.63 -8.37
C PHE A 60 6.37 -13.94 -7.28
N LYS A 61 6.32 -14.45 -6.03
CA LYS A 61 7.03 -13.88 -4.87
C LYS A 61 6.76 -12.38 -4.65
N ILE A 62 5.53 -11.95 -4.92
CA ILE A 62 5.11 -10.55 -4.76
C ILE A 62 5.29 -10.12 -3.31
N ALA A 63 6.09 -9.06 -3.12
CA ALA A 63 6.40 -8.55 -1.80
C ALA A 63 5.13 -8.01 -1.10
N SER A 64 5.06 -8.15 0.22
CA SER A 64 3.92 -7.69 1.00
C SER A 64 4.36 -7.02 2.29
N ALA A 65 3.71 -5.92 2.66
CA ALA A 65 3.94 -5.25 3.94
C ALA A 65 3.70 -6.15 5.16
N ARG A 66 2.94 -7.25 5.02
CA ARG A 66 2.74 -8.25 6.08
C ARG A 66 3.88 -9.27 6.18
N ARG A 67 4.80 -9.28 5.21
CA ARG A 67 6.00 -10.11 5.16
C ARG A 67 7.21 -9.21 4.84
N PRO A 68 7.53 -8.25 5.72
CA PRO A 68 8.67 -7.39 5.49
C PRO A 68 9.98 -8.19 5.57
N PRO A 69 11.06 -7.70 4.94
CA PRO A 69 12.38 -8.26 5.17
C PRO A 69 12.78 -8.10 6.65
N PRO A 70 13.86 -8.79 7.09
CA PRO A 70 14.41 -8.62 8.43
C PRO A 70 14.56 -7.15 8.83
N ALA A 71 14.24 -6.83 10.09
CA ALA A 71 14.11 -5.45 10.54
C ALA A 71 15.36 -4.58 10.29
N HIS A 72 16.56 -5.17 10.34
CA HIS A 72 17.81 -4.45 10.05
C HIS A 72 17.90 -4.03 8.58
N ILE A 73 17.51 -4.89 7.64
CA ILE A 73 17.44 -4.59 6.20
C ILE A 73 16.36 -3.53 5.94
N ALA A 74 15.18 -3.69 6.55
CA ALA A 74 14.10 -2.71 6.38
C ALA A 74 14.52 -1.32 6.89
N ARG A 75 15.23 -1.25 8.03
CA ARG A 75 15.76 0.00 8.59
C ARG A 75 16.85 0.61 7.73
N SER A 76 17.75 -0.18 7.13
CA SER A 76 18.79 0.35 6.25
C SER A 76 18.20 0.97 4.98
N LEU A 77 17.16 0.36 4.39
CA LEU A 77 16.43 0.94 3.27
C LEU A 77 15.75 2.26 3.65
N ILE A 78 15.12 2.33 4.82
CA ILE A 78 14.53 3.57 5.34
C ILE A 78 15.61 4.64 5.54
N ALA A 79 16.75 4.29 6.14
CA ALA A 79 17.87 5.22 6.36
C ALA A 79 18.41 5.77 5.04
N LYS A 80 18.58 4.91 4.02
CA LYS A 80 18.96 5.30 2.65
C LYS A 80 17.99 6.36 2.09
N GLN A 81 16.69 6.08 2.13
CA GLN A 81 15.67 7.01 1.64
C GLN A 81 15.58 8.31 2.45
N MET A 82 15.90 8.28 3.75
CA MET A 82 16.00 9.48 4.57
C MET A 82 17.23 10.32 4.21
N ALA A 83 18.37 9.69 3.93
CA ALA A 83 19.60 10.37 3.51
C ALA A 83 19.43 11.06 2.14
N GLU A 84 18.68 10.44 1.23
CA GLU A 84 18.27 11.05 -0.05
C GLU A 84 17.30 12.24 0.10
N ASN A 85 16.85 12.55 1.32
CA ASN A 85 16.01 13.71 1.63
C ASN A 85 16.74 14.69 2.57
N PRO A 86 17.63 15.55 2.05
CA PRO A 86 18.47 16.43 2.87
C PRO A 86 17.68 17.39 3.76
N THR A 87 16.50 17.81 3.30
CA THR A 87 15.64 18.75 4.05
C THR A 87 14.91 18.09 5.22
N GLY A 88 14.85 16.75 5.29
CA GLY A 88 14.16 16.01 6.35
C GLY A 88 12.63 16.21 6.37
N THR A 89 12.07 16.88 5.37
CA THR A 89 10.65 17.28 5.32
C THR A 89 9.70 16.10 5.04
N ASN A 90 10.17 15.06 4.34
CA ASN A 90 9.37 13.88 4.03
C ASN A 90 8.92 13.16 5.31
N GLY A 91 7.61 12.97 5.41
CA GLY A 91 7.00 12.20 6.48
C GLY A 91 7.04 10.68 6.21
N PRO A 92 6.58 9.87 7.17
CA PRO A 92 6.56 8.41 7.05
C PRO A 92 5.83 7.88 5.81
N ASN A 93 4.75 8.53 5.37
CA ASN A 93 4.03 8.14 4.16
C ASN A 93 4.89 8.26 2.90
N THR A 94 5.62 9.38 2.78
CA THR A 94 6.45 9.65 1.61
C THR A 94 7.63 8.69 1.56
N ILE A 95 8.30 8.49 2.70
CA ILE A 95 9.40 7.52 2.79
C ILE A 95 8.92 6.10 2.51
N GLN A 96 7.77 5.69 3.06
CA GLN A 96 7.17 4.38 2.78
C GLN A 96 6.93 4.16 1.29
N LYS A 97 6.36 5.16 0.59
CA LYS A 97 6.13 5.09 -0.87
C LYS A 97 7.44 4.98 -1.64
N ARG A 98 8.46 5.75 -1.25
CA ARG A 98 9.79 5.69 -1.90
C ARG A 98 10.45 4.32 -1.72
N VAL A 99 10.43 3.76 -0.51
CA VAL A 99 10.98 2.41 -0.27
C VAL A 99 10.22 1.36 -1.09
N ALA A 100 8.89 1.48 -1.19
CA ALA A 100 8.09 0.56 -1.99
C ALA A 100 8.41 0.69 -3.49
N LEU A 101 8.51 1.91 -4.02
CA LEU A 101 8.72 2.17 -5.45
C LEU A 101 10.16 1.92 -5.90
N LEU A 102 11.14 2.39 -5.15
CA LEU A 102 12.55 2.36 -5.55
C LEU A 102 13.25 1.08 -5.11
N ASP A 103 12.93 0.58 -3.92
CA ASP A 103 13.58 -0.61 -3.36
C ASP A 103 12.70 -1.86 -3.49
N GLY A 104 11.47 -1.73 -4.01
CA GLY A 104 10.55 -2.86 -4.24
C GLY A 104 9.99 -3.49 -2.95
N VAL A 105 10.18 -2.84 -1.81
CA VAL A 105 9.82 -3.37 -0.48
C VAL A 105 8.66 -2.58 0.11
N PRO A 106 7.41 -3.07 -0.01
CA PRO A 106 6.30 -2.47 0.71
C PRO A 106 6.49 -2.71 2.21
N LEU A 107 6.56 -1.62 2.98
CA LEU A 107 6.67 -1.65 4.45
C LEU A 107 5.40 -1.11 5.08
N ALA A 108 5.07 -1.55 6.30
CA ALA A 108 3.98 -0.96 7.06
C ALA A 108 4.35 0.46 7.54
N ARG A 109 3.42 1.42 7.36
CA ARG A 109 3.63 2.82 7.77
C ARG A 109 4.08 2.96 9.23
N GLY A 110 3.49 2.18 10.14
CA GLY A 110 3.83 2.20 11.57
C GLY A 110 5.31 1.88 11.80
N PHE A 111 5.79 0.81 11.17
CA PHE A 111 7.20 0.41 11.22
C PHE A 111 8.12 1.50 10.65
N VAL A 112 7.76 2.09 9.51
CA VAL A 112 8.53 3.20 8.92
C VAL A 112 8.62 4.38 9.88
N ARG A 113 7.49 4.79 10.47
CA ARG A 113 7.44 5.87 11.46
C ARG A 113 8.35 5.58 12.65
N ASP A 114 8.29 4.38 13.21
CA ASP A 114 9.06 4.01 14.40
C ASP A 114 10.57 3.95 14.10
N ALA A 115 10.94 3.41 12.94
CA ALA A 115 12.31 3.43 12.44
C ALA A 115 12.82 4.86 12.21
N MET A 116 12.03 5.72 11.58
CA MET A 116 12.38 7.13 11.37
C MET A 116 12.59 7.87 12.69
N CYS A 117 11.75 7.65 13.69
CA CYS A 117 11.93 8.26 15.02
C CYS A 117 13.18 7.75 15.75
N THR A 118 13.56 6.50 15.51
CA THR A 118 14.77 5.89 16.09
C THR A 118 16.04 6.46 15.43
N LEU A 119 16.02 6.61 14.10
CA LEU A 119 17.14 7.11 13.31
C LEU A 119 17.30 8.64 13.43
N ASP A 120 16.20 9.37 13.50
CA ASP A 120 16.17 10.83 13.60
C ASP A 120 15.06 11.29 14.58
N PRO A 121 15.38 11.32 15.90
CA PRO A 121 14.43 11.76 16.92
C PRO A 121 13.95 13.21 16.74
N ALA A 122 14.78 14.08 16.13
CA ALA A 122 14.45 15.49 15.90
C ALA A 122 13.61 15.72 14.63
N GLY A 123 13.54 14.74 13.73
CA GLY A 123 12.83 14.81 12.45
C GLY A 123 11.37 15.25 12.54
N PRO A 124 10.54 14.69 13.45
CA PRO A 124 9.15 15.13 13.62
C PRO A 124 9.02 16.62 13.93
N SER A 125 9.88 17.14 14.81
CA SER A 125 9.89 18.56 15.21
C SER A 125 10.29 19.47 14.05
N ARG A 126 11.26 19.05 13.20
CA ARG A 126 11.65 19.79 11.99
C ARG A 126 10.52 19.86 10.96
N ARG A 127 9.74 18.78 10.80
CA ARG A 127 8.60 18.72 9.85
C ARG A 127 7.40 19.55 10.30
N PHE A 128 7.16 19.59 11.61
CA PHE A 128 6.05 20.31 12.22
C PHE A 128 6.59 21.29 13.27
N PRO A 129 7.24 22.39 12.85
CA PRO A 129 7.91 23.31 13.78
C PRO A 129 6.91 24.01 14.71
N VAL A 130 5.67 24.21 14.24
CA VAL A 130 4.60 24.79 15.04
C VAL A 130 3.73 23.68 15.62
N LYS A 131 3.71 23.55 16.94
CA LYS A 131 2.65 22.80 17.64
C LYS A 131 1.34 23.53 17.39
N ARG A 132 0.55 23.09 16.41
CA ARG A 132 -0.79 23.64 16.20
C ARG A 132 -1.59 23.39 17.47
N SER A 133 -2.05 24.46 18.12
CA SER A 133 -3.01 24.35 19.20
C SER A 133 -4.23 23.59 18.69
N ARG A 134 -4.79 22.72 19.52
CA ARG A 134 -5.99 21.96 19.18
C ARG A 134 -7.11 22.98 19.00
N LYS A 135 -7.55 23.21 17.76
CA LYS A 135 -8.71 24.07 17.52
C LYS A 135 -9.88 23.50 18.32
N PRO A 136 -10.59 24.30 19.14
CA PRO A 136 -11.75 23.82 19.86
C PRO A 136 -12.74 23.24 18.85
N ARG A 137 -13.24 22.04 19.12
CA ARG A 137 -14.27 21.42 18.29
C ARG A 137 -15.56 22.20 18.53
N THR A 138 -15.90 23.12 17.64
CA THR A 138 -17.22 23.74 17.63
C THR A 138 -18.24 22.74 17.08
N ALA A 139 -19.41 22.65 17.71
CA ALA A 139 -20.51 21.86 17.19
C ALA A 139 -20.91 22.41 15.81
N LEU A 140 -21.26 21.52 14.87
CA LEU A 140 -21.81 21.92 13.58
C LEU A 140 -23.23 22.44 13.82
N THR A 141 -23.38 23.75 13.99
CA THR A 141 -24.65 24.37 14.40
C THR A 141 -25.56 24.74 13.23
N ASP A 142 -25.19 24.47 11.98
CA ASP A 142 -25.97 24.97 10.85
C ASP A 142 -26.25 23.90 9.78
N VAL A 143 -27.48 23.40 9.78
CA VAL A 143 -28.05 22.53 8.74
C VAL A 143 -28.35 23.35 7.46
N ALA A 144 -28.38 24.69 7.54
CA ALA A 144 -28.84 25.55 6.44
C ALA A 144 -27.80 25.87 5.35
N VAL A 145 -26.53 25.46 5.52
CA VAL A 145 -25.47 25.73 4.53
C VAL A 145 -25.34 24.59 3.50
N PHE A 146 -25.75 23.36 3.84
CA PHE A 146 -25.56 22.21 2.96
C PHE A 146 -26.50 22.19 1.74
N LEU A 147 -27.66 22.85 1.79
CA LEU A 147 -28.68 22.79 0.73
C LEU A 147 -28.54 23.87 -0.36
N ARG A 148 -27.51 24.73 -0.33
CA ARG A 148 -27.39 25.85 -1.29
C ARG A 148 -26.44 25.61 -2.48
N ASN A 149 -25.76 24.46 -2.56
CA ASN A 149 -24.80 24.18 -3.63
C ASN A 149 -25.24 23.02 -4.57
N THR A 150 -26.54 22.73 -4.62
CA THR A 150 -27.10 21.77 -5.59
C THR A 150 -28.31 22.39 -6.29
N SER A 151 -28.06 23.34 -7.18
CA SER A 151 -28.97 23.76 -8.26
C SER A 151 -28.13 24.25 -9.43
#